data_AF-A0AAW0HTS6-F1
#
_entry.id   AF-A0AAW0HTS6-F1
#
_cell.length_a   1.000
_cell.length_b   1.000
_cell.length_c   1.000
_cell.angle_alpha   90.00
_cell.angle_beta   90.00
_cell.angle_gamma   90.00
#
_symmetry.space_group_name_H-M   'P 1'
#
loop_
_entity.id
_entity.type
_entity.pdbx_description
1 polymer ?
#
loop_
_entity_poly.entity_id
_entity_poly.type
_entity_poly.pdbx_seq_one_letter_code
_entity_poly.pdbx_strand_id
1 'polypeptide(L)' 'MGKRQHQKDKMYITCAEYTHFYGGRKPDITRTSFRRLPFDHCSLSLQPFVYPVCTPEGVVFDLL' A
#
# COMPACT_ATOMS: atom_id res chain seq x y z
N MET A 1 -33.36 33.70 1.41
CA MET A 1 -32.38 33.76 2.53
C MET A 1 -32.03 32.35 3.00
N GLY A 2 -30.95 31.77 2.49
CA GLY A 2 -30.52 30.42 2.88
C GLY A 2 -29.54 30.48 4.05
N LYS A 3 -30.00 30.15 5.27
CA LYS A 3 -29.21 30.16 6.52
C LYS A 3 -27.99 29.21 6.55
N ARG A 4 -27.67 28.53 5.45
CA ARG A 4 -26.57 27.54 5.33
C ARG A 4 -25.40 28.01 4.47
N GLN A 5 -25.51 29.16 3.80
CA GLN A 5 -24.48 29.63 2.87
C GLN A 5 -23.20 30.08 3.59
N HIS A 6 -23.33 30.74 4.75
CA HIS A 6 -22.18 31.21 5.55
C HIS A 6 -21.57 30.15 6.47
N GLN A 7 -22.14 28.95 6.53
CA GLN A 7 -21.63 27.91 7.43
C GLN A 7 -20.33 27.28 6.93
N LYS A 8 -19.88 27.64 5.71
CA LYS A 8 -18.65 27.13 5.09
C LYS A 8 -17.46 28.10 5.23
N ASP A 9 -17.68 29.35 5.64
CA ASP A 9 -16.62 30.35 5.88
C ASP A 9 -16.05 30.17 7.29
N LYS A 10 -15.22 29.14 7.49
CA LYS A 10 -14.52 28.90 8.76
C LYS A 10 -13.02 28.81 8.52
N MET A 11 -12.22 29.30 9.46
CA MET A 11 -10.74 29.25 9.40
C MET A 11 -10.15 27.90 9.79
N TYR A 12 -10.97 26.87 9.98
CA TYR A 12 -10.54 25.51 10.33
C TYR A 12 -11.25 24.49 9.46
N ILE A 13 -10.60 23.34 9.28
CA ILE A 13 -11.15 22.19 8.57
C ILE A 13 -11.61 21.16 9.60
N THR A 14 -12.86 20.70 9.50
CA THR A 14 -13.38 19.62 10.36
C THR A 14 -12.88 18.25 9.89
N CYS A 15 -12.89 17.25 10.78
CA CYS A 15 -12.55 15.88 10.42
C CYS A 15 -13.40 15.35 9.25
N ALA A 16 -14.69 15.68 9.22
CA ALA A 16 -15.59 15.31 8.13
C ALA A 16 -15.17 15.96 6.81
N GLU A 17 -14.82 17.24 6.83
CA GLU A 17 -14.38 17.97 5.63
C GLU A 17 -13.05 17.47 5.08
N TYR A 18 -12.08 17.23 5.97
CA TYR A 18 -10.78 16.65 5.60
C TYR A 18 -10.95 15.28 4.95
N THR A 19 -11.82 14.43 5.51
CA THR A 19 -12.06 13.07 5.01
C THR A 19 -12.78 13.05 3.66
N HIS A 20 -13.79 13.89 3.45
CA HIS A 20 -14.67 13.79 2.28
C HIS A 20 -14.30 14.73 1.12
N PHE A 21 -13.70 15.90 1.38
CA PHE A 21 -13.53 16.93 0.35
C PHE A 21 -12.06 17.29 0.06
N TYR A 22 -11.18 17.29 1.06
CA TYR A 22 -9.82 17.83 0.92
C TYR A 22 -8.70 16.78 0.86
N GLY A 23 -9.04 15.53 0.52
CA GLY A 23 -8.03 14.51 0.25
C GLY A 23 -7.42 13.85 1.49
N GLY A 24 -8.16 13.80 2.60
CA GLY A 24 -7.83 12.91 3.71
C GLY A 24 -7.65 11.47 3.25
N ARG A 25 -6.87 10.69 4.01
CA ARG A 25 -6.52 9.29 3.69
C ARG A 25 -7.78 8.53 3.25
N LYS A 26 -7.84 8.16 1.97
CA LYS A 26 -8.93 7.35 1.44
C LYS A 26 -8.93 6.00 2.18
N PRO A 27 -10.09 5.55 2.73
CA PRO A 27 -10.17 4.24 3.36
C PRO A 27 -9.86 3.12 2.36
N ASP A 28 -10.18 3.36 1.08
CA ASP A 28 -9.90 2.47 -0.05
C ASP A 28 -8.53 2.70 -0.67
N ILE A 29 -7.46 2.71 0.13
CA ILE A 29 -6.19 2.26 -0.44
C ILE A 29 -6.43 0.79 -0.74
N THR A 30 -6.77 0.48 -1.99
CA THR A 30 -6.83 -0.89 -2.51
C THR A 30 -5.55 -1.54 -2.05
N ARG A 31 -5.64 -2.40 -1.03
CA ARG A 31 -4.51 -3.21 -0.59
C ARG A 31 -4.15 -3.98 -1.84
N THR A 32 -3.07 -3.59 -2.51
CA THR A 32 -2.60 -4.27 -3.71
C THR A 32 -2.64 -5.74 -3.37
N SER A 33 -3.35 -6.56 -4.15
CA SER A 33 -3.56 -7.96 -3.81
C SER A 33 -2.17 -8.58 -3.59
N PHE A 34 -1.82 -8.81 -2.33
CA PHE A 34 -0.49 -9.29 -1.99
C PHE A 34 -0.38 -10.68 -2.59
N ARG A 35 0.39 -10.78 -3.68
CA ARG A 35 0.64 -12.05 -4.33
C ARG A 35 1.93 -12.59 -3.74
N ARG A 36 1.83 -13.73 -3.07
CA ARG A 36 2.99 -14.45 -2.57
C ARG A 36 3.87 -14.84 -3.74
N LEU A 37 5.16 -14.63 -3.60
CA LEU A 37 6.14 -15.19 -4.52
C LEU A 37 6.01 -16.73 -4.46
N PRO A 38 5.92 -17.42 -5.61
CA PRO A 38 5.98 -18.88 -5.65
C PRO A 38 7.27 -19.43 -5.02
N PHE A 39 7.21 -20.66 -4.49
CA PHE A 39 8.34 -21.29 -3.80
C PHE A 39 9.53 -21.62 -4.72
N ASP A 40 9.30 -21.68 -6.02
CA ASP A 40 10.29 -21.96 -7.06
C ASP A 40 11.00 -20.70 -7.58
N HIS A 41 10.80 -19.54 -6.93
CA HIS A 41 11.43 -18.28 -7.31
C HIS A 41 12.41 -17.76 -6.25
N CYS A 42 13.50 -17.18 -6.73
CA CYS A 42 14.49 -16.52 -5.90
C CYS A 42 13.92 -15.25 -5.26
N SER A 43 14.16 -15.08 -3.96
CA SER A 43 13.66 -13.93 -3.19
C SER A 43 14.33 -12.60 -3.57
N LEU A 44 15.50 -12.63 -4.23
CA LEU A 44 16.22 -11.43 -4.67
C LEU A 44 15.86 -11.03 -6.11
N SER A 45 15.88 -11.98 -7.05
CA SER A 45 15.61 -11.69 -8.47
C SER A 45 14.13 -11.75 -8.84
N LEU A 46 13.30 -12.39 -8.01
CA LEU A 46 11.88 -12.66 -8.29
C LEU A 46 11.68 -13.47 -9.59
N GLN A 47 12.65 -14.30 -9.95
CA GLN A 47 12.64 -15.18 -11.11
C GLN A 47 12.75 -16.66 -10.67
N PRO A 48 12.31 -17.62 -11.49
CA PRO A 48 12.49 -19.04 -11.22
C PRO A 48 13.95 -19.39 -10.95
N PHE A 49 14.21 -20.28 -10.01
CA PHE A 49 15.57 -20.75 -9.71
C PHE A 49 16.20 -21.49 -10.90
N VAL A 50 17.50 -21.27 -11.11
CA VAL A 50 18.33 -22.07 -12.03
C VAL A 50 19.36 -22.87 -11.25
N TYR A 51 20.03 -22.22 -10.29
CA TYR A 51 21.05 -22.78 -9.40
C TYR A 51 20.76 -22.41 -7.94
N PRO A 52 19.76 -23.05 -7.31
CA PRO A 52 19.35 -22.72 -5.95
C PRO A 52 20.43 -23.11 -4.92
N VAL A 53 20.75 -22.17 -4.03
CA VAL A 53 21.65 -22.36 -2.89
C VAL A 53 20.99 -21.94 -1.58
N CYS A 54 21.30 -22.65 -0.50
CA CYS A 54 20.71 -22.44 0.82
C CYS A 54 21.74 -21.86 1.79
N THR A 55 21.38 -20.79 2.51
CA THR A 55 22.19 -20.27 3.61
C THR A 55 22.03 -21.13 4.86
N PRO A 56 22.96 -21.05 5.84
CA PRO A 56 22.81 -21.76 7.12
C PRO A 56 21.52 -21.43 7.88
N GLU A 57 20.96 -20.24 7.66
CA GLU A 57 19.70 -19.78 8.23
C GLU A 57 18.46 -20.37 7.53
N GLY A 58 18.65 -21.14 6.45
CA GLY A 58 17.58 -21.80 5.71
C GLY A 58 16.96 -20.96 4.59
N VAL A 59 17.59 -19.85 4.19
CA VAL A 59 17.09 -19.00 3.10
C VAL A 59 17.66 -19.47 1.77
N VAL A 60 16.79 -19.64 0.76
CA VAL A 60 17.18 -20.10 -0.58
C VAL A 60 17.31 -18.93 -1.55
N PHE A 61 18.45 -18.85 -2.23
CA PHE A 61 18.77 -17.85 -3.24
C PHE A 61 19.25 -18.53 -4.52
N ASP A 62 19.33 -17.76 -5.60
CA ASP A 62 19.89 -18.20 -6.88
C ASP A 62 21.30 -17.63 -7.04
N LEU A 63 22.27 -18.47 -7.40
CA LEU A 63 23.57 -18.03 -7.89
C LEU A 63 23.39 -17.71 -9.38
N LEU A 64 23.30 -16.43 -9.72
CA LEU A 64 23.28 -15.95 -11.11
C LEU A 64 24.30 -16.67 -12.00
#